data_AF-A0A8B6DEZ0-F1
#
_entry.id   AF-A0A8B6DEZ0-F1
#
_cell.length_a   1.000
_cell.length_b   1.000
_cell.length_c   1.000
_cell.angle_alpha   90.00
_cell.angle_beta   90.00
_cell.angle_gamma   90.00
#
_symmetry.space_group_name_H-M   'P 1'
#
loop_
_entity.id
_entity.type
_entity.pdbx_description
1 polymer ?
#
loop_
_entity_poly.entity_id
_entity_poly.type
_entity_poly.pdbx_seq_one_letter_code
_entity_poly.pdbx_strand_id
1 'polypeptide(L)'
;MPDLPPIDDDGDGKFRAKNKKKIDAADLKKLAPQQRSRYLAYEDPPKKASEGMAYSKKMLTDRKKQYQRDHASTPEEDISERDKHAKLIGQLKAAEARNRLRIMRLRYQANRAQEISHLISCQPTALKAVRLQALVPAYPDRGDRRDRLMPLDRERIECLLEDEKGLLTNRIH
;
A
#
# COMPACT_ATOMS: atom_id res chain seq x y z
N MET A 1 -27.79 -2.74 -17.83
CA MET A 1 -28.52 -3.73 -17.01
C MET A 1 -29.68 -2.98 -16.41
N PRO A 2 -30.94 -3.31 -16.73
CA PRO A 2 -32.07 -2.59 -16.13
C PRO A 2 -32.10 -2.89 -14.62
N ASP A 3 -32.08 -1.83 -13.81
CA ASP A 3 -32.16 -1.90 -12.35
C ASP A 3 -33.45 -2.61 -11.95
N LEU A 4 -33.30 -3.74 -11.26
CA LEU A 4 -34.41 -4.44 -10.63
C LEU A 4 -34.90 -3.60 -9.44
N PRO A 5 -36.23 -3.41 -9.28
CA PRO A 5 -36.77 -2.65 -8.17
C PRO A 5 -36.44 -3.30 -6.82
N PRO A 6 -36.39 -2.52 -5.72
CA PRO A 6 -36.10 -3.03 -4.39
C PRO A 6 -37.11 -4.11 -4.01
N ILE A 7 -36.61 -5.26 -3.56
CA ILE A 7 -37.46 -6.27 -2.92
C ILE A 7 -37.65 -5.80 -1.49
N ASP A 8 -38.76 -5.11 -1.23
CA ASP A 8 -39.19 -4.77 0.12
C ASP A 8 -39.41 -6.08 0.90
N ASP A 9 -38.50 -6.34 1.86
CA ASP A 9 -38.57 -7.43 2.84
C ASP A 9 -39.44 -6.99 4.02
N ASP A 10 -40.64 -6.48 3.72
CA ASP A 10 -41.64 -6.15 4.71
C ASP A 10 -42.49 -7.39 5.00
N GLY A 11 -42.36 -7.86 6.24
CA GLY A 11 -43.02 -9.04 6.77
C GLY A 11 -44.54 -9.01 6.60
N ASP A 12 -45.08 -10.13 6.14
CA ASP A 12 -46.44 -10.62 6.35
C ASP A 12 -47.65 -9.70 6.06
N GLY A 13 -47.45 -8.56 5.39
CA GLY A 13 -48.52 -7.62 5.01
C GLY A 13 -49.11 -7.80 3.59
N LYS A 14 -48.68 -8.81 2.83
CA LYS A 14 -49.16 -9.00 1.45
C LYS A 14 -50.58 -9.55 1.42
N PHE A 15 -51.46 -8.94 0.63
CA PHE A 15 -52.79 -9.45 0.32
C PHE A 15 -52.73 -10.94 -0.04
N ARG A 16 -53.33 -11.78 0.80
CA ARG A 16 -53.44 -13.23 0.56
C ARG A 16 -54.81 -13.53 -0.03
N ALA A 17 -54.87 -13.71 -1.35
CA ALA A 17 -56.07 -14.20 -2.00
C ALA A 17 -56.39 -15.59 -1.46
N LYS A 18 -57.57 -15.75 -0.85
CA LYS A 18 -58.08 -17.03 -0.33
C LYS A 18 -59.33 -17.43 -1.09
N ASN A 19 -59.51 -18.73 -1.27
CA ASN A 19 -60.75 -19.26 -1.84
C ASN A 19 -61.94 -18.93 -0.92
N LYS A 20 -63.01 -18.36 -1.48
CA LYS A 20 -64.23 -17.98 -0.72
C LYS A 20 -65.03 -19.18 -0.21
N LYS A 21 -64.92 -20.35 -0.87
CA LYS A 21 -65.59 -21.59 -0.50
C LYS A 21 -64.54 -22.65 -0.20
N LYS A 22 -64.67 -23.34 0.93
CA LYS A 22 -63.84 -24.49 1.29
C LYS A 22 -64.48 -25.75 0.72
N ILE A 23 -63.74 -26.48 -0.10
CA ILE A 23 -64.19 -27.74 -0.71
C ILE A 23 -63.59 -28.88 0.12
N ASP A 24 -64.37 -29.92 0.40
CA ASP A 24 -63.86 -31.10 1.11
C ASP A 24 -62.88 -31.90 0.23
N ALA A 25 -61.97 -32.63 0.86
CA ALA A 25 -60.91 -33.38 0.17
C ALA A 25 -61.47 -34.44 -0.80
N ALA A 26 -62.66 -34.97 -0.52
CA ALA A 26 -63.35 -35.92 -1.40
C ALA A 26 -63.87 -35.24 -2.68
N ASP A 27 -64.37 -34.02 -2.58
CA ASP A 27 -64.91 -33.26 -3.71
C ASP A 27 -63.81 -32.57 -4.53
N LEU A 28 -62.69 -32.22 -3.89
CA LEU A 28 -61.51 -31.69 -4.57
C LEU A 28 -60.91 -32.70 -5.58
N LYS A 29 -61.06 -34.00 -5.31
CA LYS A 29 -60.61 -35.07 -6.21
C LYS A 29 -61.53 -35.27 -7.43
N LYS A 30 -62.78 -34.82 -7.34
CA LYS A 30 -63.77 -34.90 -8.44
C LYS A 30 -63.64 -33.76 -9.44
N LEU A 31 -62.92 -32.69 -9.10
CA LEU A 31 -62.69 -31.54 -9.97
C LEU A 31 -61.75 -31.86 -11.14
N ALA A 32 -61.96 -31.19 -12.27
CA ALA A 32 -61.03 -31.25 -13.39
C ALA A 32 -59.62 -30.77 -12.97
N PRO A 33 -58.53 -31.33 -13.53
CA PRO A 33 -57.16 -31.01 -13.10
C PRO A 33 -56.83 -29.51 -13.08
N GLN A 34 -57.36 -28.75 -14.04
CA GLN A 34 -57.16 -27.29 -14.13
C GLN A 34 -57.93 -26.52 -13.03
N GLN A 35 -59.10 -27.00 -12.61
CA GLN A 35 -59.86 -26.37 -11.53
C GLN A 35 -59.22 -26.69 -10.18
N ARG A 36 -58.73 -27.91 -10.01
CA ARG A 36 -57.97 -28.35 -8.84
C ARG A 36 -56.68 -27.55 -8.67
N SER A 37 -55.92 -27.33 -9.74
CA SER A 37 -54.68 -26.55 -9.66
C SER A 37 -54.95 -25.08 -9.30
N ARG A 38 -55.98 -24.46 -9.90
CA ARG A 38 -56.42 -23.10 -9.54
C ARG A 38 -56.83 -22.98 -8.09
N TYR A 39 -57.54 -23.98 -7.55
CA TYR A 39 -57.94 -23.98 -6.14
C TYR A 39 -56.72 -24.10 -5.21
N LEU A 40 -55.82 -25.04 -5.47
CA LEU A 40 -54.62 -25.27 -4.65
C LEU A 40 -53.63 -24.11 -4.66
N ALA A 41 -53.61 -23.28 -5.72
CA ALA A 41 -52.72 -22.13 -5.81
C ALA A 41 -52.96 -21.06 -4.73
N TYR A 42 -54.15 -21.04 -4.12
CA TYR A 42 -54.54 -20.09 -3.07
C TYR A 42 -54.67 -20.73 -1.69
N GLU A 43 -54.34 -22.02 -1.56
CA GLU A 43 -54.25 -22.68 -0.26
C GLU A 43 -52.84 -22.57 0.31
N ASP A 44 -52.76 -22.49 1.64
CA ASP A 44 -51.48 -22.47 2.33
C ASP A 44 -50.78 -23.84 2.12
N PRO A 45 -49.44 -23.82 1.93
CA PRO A 45 -48.69 -25.06 1.73
C PRO A 45 -48.82 -25.96 2.96
N PRO A 46 -48.72 -27.29 2.80
CA PRO A 46 -48.75 -28.21 3.92
C PRO A 46 -47.61 -27.89 4.91
N LYS A 47 -47.84 -28.12 6.20
CA LYS A 47 -46.91 -27.74 7.29
C LYS A 47 -45.45 -28.11 7.02
N LYS A 48 -45.19 -29.33 6.55
CA LYS A 48 -43.84 -29.81 6.18
C LYS A 48 -43.18 -28.97 5.07
N ALA A 49 -43.94 -28.55 4.07
CA ALA A 49 -43.44 -27.70 3.00
C ALA A 49 -43.18 -26.27 3.50
N SER A 50 -44.06 -25.74 4.34
CA SER A 50 -43.85 -24.43 4.99
C SER A 50 -42.61 -24.40 5.88
N GLU A 51 -42.37 -25.45 6.66
CA GLU A 51 -41.17 -25.62 7.48
C GLU A 51 -39.89 -25.69 6.63
N GLY A 52 -39.92 -26.45 5.52
CA GLY A 52 -38.82 -26.51 4.56
C GLY A 52 -38.51 -25.17 3.90
N MET A 53 -39.55 -24.40 3.53
CA MET A 53 -39.40 -23.06 2.98
C MET A 53 -38.78 -22.10 4.00
N ALA A 54 -39.23 -22.13 5.25
CA ALA A 54 -38.69 -21.30 6.33
C ALA A 54 -37.22 -21.63 6.62
N TYR A 55 -36.87 -22.92 6.65
CA TYR A 55 -35.49 -23.38 6.83
C TYR A 55 -34.59 -22.91 5.69
N SER A 56 -35.05 -23.03 4.43
CA SER A 56 -34.31 -22.56 3.26
C SER A 56 -34.11 -21.03 3.28
N LYS A 57 -35.16 -20.25 3.61
CA LYS A 57 -35.05 -18.79 3.77
C LYS A 57 -34.02 -18.43 4.84
N LYS A 58 -34.05 -19.12 5.99
CA LYS A 58 -33.10 -18.90 7.07
C LYS A 58 -31.66 -19.17 6.62
N MET A 59 -31.41 -20.29 5.95
CA MET A 59 -30.07 -20.63 5.42
C MET A 59 -29.55 -19.56 4.45
N LEU A 60 -30.40 -19.07 3.55
CA LEU A 60 -30.03 -17.99 2.62
C LEU A 60 -29.71 -16.69 3.35
N THR A 61 -30.50 -16.31 4.35
CA THR A 61 -30.26 -15.10 5.15
C THR A 61 -28.98 -15.20 5.97
N ASP A 62 -28.71 -16.36 6.58
CA ASP A 62 -27.50 -16.59 7.38
C ASP A 62 -26.26 -16.57 6.49
N ARG A 63 -26.33 -17.18 5.30
CA ARG A 63 -25.26 -17.13 4.29
C ARG A 63 -24.99 -15.72 3.79
N LYS A 64 -26.04 -14.92 3.55
CA LYS A 64 -25.92 -13.51 3.17
C LYS A 64 -25.23 -12.69 4.27
N LYS A 65 -25.61 -12.91 5.54
CA LYS A 65 -24.99 -12.24 6.69
C LYS A 65 -23.52 -12.62 6.86
N GLN A 66 -23.17 -13.90 6.70
CA GLN A 66 -21.77 -14.35 6.73
C GLN A 66 -20.96 -13.67 5.61
N TYR A 67 -21.46 -13.71 4.38
CA TYR A 67 -20.80 -13.06 3.25
C TYR A 67 -20.56 -11.57 3.48
N GLN A 68 -21.55 -10.85 4.03
CA GLN A 68 -21.42 -9.43 4.37
C GLN A 68 -20.43 -9.16 5.50
N ARG A 69 -20.26 -10.07 6.47
CA ARG A 69 -19.23 -9.93 7.52
C ARG A 69 -17.83 -10.15 6.96
N ASP A 70 -17.68 -11.19 6.15
CA ASP A 70 -16.39 -11.56 5.55
C ASP A 70 -15.93 -10.52 4.51
N HIS A 71 -16.89 -9.87 3.85
CA HIS A 71 -16.65 -8.84 2.83
C HIS A 71 -17.12 -7.45 3.27
N ALA A 72 -17.19 -7.21 4.59
CA ALA A 72 -17.47 -5.89 5.10
C ALA A 72 -16.42 -4.93 4.53
N SER A 73 -16.86 -3.94 3.75
CA SER A 73 -15.95 -2.94 3.19
C SER A 73 -15.20 -2.29 4.35
N THR A 74 -13.87 -2.39 4.32
CA THR A 74 -13.02 -1.67 5.27
C THR A 74 -13.36 -0.18 5.15
N PRO A 75 -13.59 0.53 6.27
CA PRO A 75 -13.83 1.97 6.26
C PRO A 75 -12.82 2.69 5.35
N GLU A 76 -13.27 3.68 4.58
CA GLU A 76 -12.39 4.43 3.66
C GLU A 76 -11.19 5.06 4.39
N GLU A 77 -11.37 5.39 5.67
CA GLU A 77 -10.35 5.89 6.57
C GLU A 77 -9.19 4.88 6.72
N ASP A 78 -9.49 3.58 6.94
CA ASP A 78 -8.48 2.52 7.07
C ASP A 78 -7.66 2.33 5.79
N ILE A 79 -8.29 2.50 4.63
CA ILE A 79 -7.61 2.40 3.33
C ILE A 79 -6.64 3.57 3.18
N SER A 80 -7.07 4.79 3.54
CA SER A 80 -6.24 5.98 3.49
C SER A 80 -5.03 5.90 4.43
N GLU A 81 -5.20 5.30 5.61
CA GLU A 81 -4.12 5.10 6.58
C GLU A 81 -3.12 4.04 6.11
N ARG A 82 -3.62 2.93 5.53
CA ARG A 82 -2.76 1.91 4.91
C ARG A 82 -1.93 2.48 3.77
N ASP A 83 -2.49 3.35 2.95
CA ASP A 83 -1.76 4.00 1.85
C ASP A 83 -0.68 4.95 2.37
N LYS A 84 -0.99 5.75 3.40
CA LYS A 84 0.01 6.61 4.08
C LYS A 84 1.15 5.76 4.65
N HIS A 85 0.81 4.67 5.33
CA HIS A 85 1.80 3.76 5.91
C HIS A 85 2.65 3.05 4.84
N ALA A 86 2.03 2.61 3.74
CA ALA A 86 2.74 2.01 2.61
C ALA A 86 3.73 2.99 1.95
N LYS A 87 3.31 4.26 1.76
CA LYS A 87 4.19 5.33 1.28
C LYS A 87 5.37 5.57 2.22
N LEU A 88 5.10 5.65 3.53
CA LEU A 88 6.15 5.81 4.55
C LEU A 88 7.15 4.65 4.53
N ILE A 89 6.67 3.40 4.49
CA ILE A 89 7.53 2.22 4.36
C ILE A 89 8.38 2.31 3.08
N GLY A 90 7.78 2.71 1.95
CA GLY A 90 8.50 2.86 0.68
C GLY A 90 9.63 3.89 0.78
N GLN A 91 9.36 5.04 1.39
CA GLN A 91 10.37 6.09 1.62
C GLN A 91 11.50 5.61 2.53
N LEU A 92 11.17 4.95 3.64
CA LEU A 92 12.17 4.41 4.58
C LEU A 92 13.04 3.35 3.91
N LYS A 93 12.46 2.41 3.16
CA LYS A 93 13.20 1.39 2.40
C LYS A 93 14.12 2.02 1.35
N ALA A 94 13.65 3.04 0.63
CA ALA A 94 14.47 3.75 -0.35
C ALA A 94 15.65 4.49 0.31
N ALA A 95 15.41 5.14 1.45
CA ALA A 95 16.47 5.79 2.23
C ALA A 95 17.51 4.77 2.71
N GLU A 96 17.06 3.62 3.22
CA GLU A 96 17.94 2.55 3.67
C GLU A 96 18.79 2.00 2.52
N ALA A 97 18.18 1.71 1.35
CA ALA A 97 18.92 1.21 0.18
C ALA A 97 20.00 2.19 -0.30
N ARG A 98 19.68 3.49 -0.33
CA ARG A 98 20.66 4.55 -0.65
C ARG A 98 21.79 4.59 0.38
N ASN A 99 21.47 4.47 1.66
CA ASN A 99 22.47 4.46 2.72
C ASN A 99 23.40 3.23 2.62
N ARG A 100 22.83 2.04 2.37
CA ARG A 100 23.60 0.82 2.13
C ARG A 100 24.58 0.99 0.97
N LEU A 101 24.12 1.51 -0.17
CA LEU A 101 24.98 1.81 -1.33
C LEU A 101 26.08 2.82 -1.01
N ARG A 102 25.75 3.89 -0.27
CA ARG A 102 26.72 4.89 0.17
C ARG A 102 27.82 4.25 1.03
N ILE A 103 27.46 3.46 2.03
CA ILE A 103 28.42 2.77 2.90
C ILE A 103 29.31 1.82 2.09
N MET A 104 28.73 1.06 1.16
CA MET A 104 29.46 0.15 0.28
C MET A 104 30.50 0.90 -0.57
N ARG A 105 30.10 2.03 -1.16
CA ARG A 105 31.00 2.91 -1.93
C ARG A 105 32.13 3.50 -1.08
N LEU A 106 31.81 3.96 0.13
CA LEU A 106 32.81 4.50 1.05
C LEU A 106 33.82 3.42 1.47
N ARG A 107 33.34 2.21 1.79
CA ARG A 107 34.21 1.07 2.11
C ARG A 107 35.10 0.68 0.93
N TYR A 108 34.54 0.61 -0.28
CA TYR A 108 35.32 0.33 -1.48
C TYR A 108 36.43 1.37 -1.71
N GLN A 109 36.10 2.66 -1.56
CA GLN A 109 37.09 3.74 -1.70
C GLN A 109 38.20 3.64 -0.64
N ALA A 110 37.83 3.38 0.62
CA ALA A 110 38.79 3.19 1.70
C ALA A 110 39.71 1.99 1.46
N ASN A 111 39.14 0.82 1.14
CA ASN A 111 39.90 -0.40 0.87
C ASN A 111 40.83 -0.22 -0.34
N ARG A 112 40.33 0.36 -1.44
CA ARG A 112 41.13 0.65 -2.64
C ARG A 112 42.30 1.57 -2.32
N ALA A 113 42.09 2.61 -1.51
CA ALA A 113 43.17 3.50 -1.09
C ALA A 113 44.22 2.77 -0.23
N GLN A 114 43.78 1.91 0.69
CA GLN A 114 44.67 1.09 1.51
C GLN A 114 45.48 0.10 0.67
N GLU A 115 44.85 -0.59 -0.28
CA GLU A 115 45.50 -1.53 -1.20
C GLU A 115 46.57 -0.83 -2.04
N ILE A 116 46.27 0.34 -2.61
CA ILE A 116 47.25 1.10 -3.39
C ILE A 116 48.44 1.52 -2.52
N SER A 117 48.17 2.04 -1.32
CA SER A 117 49.23 2.40 -0.37
C SER A 117 50.09 1.19 0.00
N HIS A 118 49.48 0.03 0.21
CA HIS A 118 50.19 -1.21 0.48
C HIS A 118 51.07 -1.62 -0.70
N LEU A 119 50.54 -1.61 -1.93
CA LEU A 119 51.29 -1.92 -3.15
C LEU A 119 52.51 -1.00 -3.34
N ILE A 120 52.36 0.29 -3.03
CA ILE A 120 53.48 1.25 -3.06
C ILE A 120 54.52 0.90 -2.00
N SER A 121 54.07 0.56 -0.78
CA SER A 121 54.97 0.20 0.33
C SER A 121 55.76 -1.09 0.11
N CYS A 122 55.19 -2.04 -0.65
CA CYS A 122 55.83 -3.32 -0.95
C CYS A 122 56.79 -3.28 -2.15
N GLN A 123 57.01 -2.11 -2.75
CA GLN A 123 57.94 -2.01 -3.88
C GLN A 123 59.39 -2.26 -3.41
N PRO A 124 60.20 -3.01 -4.19
CA PRO A 124 61.54 -3.41 -3.75
C PRO A 124 62.55 -2.26 -3.72
N THR A 125 62.27 -1.13 -4.37
CA THR A 125 63.12 0.07 -4.34
C THR A 125 62.30 1.34 -4.21
N ALA A 126 62.86 2.35 -3.55
CA ALA A 126 62.21 3.64 -3.36
C ALA A 126 61.85 4.32 -4.69
N LEU A 127 62.72 4.21 -5.71
CA LEU A 127 62.46 4.77 -7.03
C LEU A 127 61.23 4.14 -7.70
N LYS A 128 61.01 2.84 -7.53
CA LYS A 128 59.81 2.15 -8.05
C LYS A 128 58.56 2.57 -7.29
N ALA A 129 58.63 2.71 -5.96
CA ALA A 129 57.53 3.22 -5.13
C ALA A 129 57.09 4.63 -5.59
N VAL A 130 58.04 5.55 -5.76
CA VAL A 130 57.78 6.93 -6.19
C VAL A 130 57.19 6.97 -7.61
N ARG A 131 57.73 6.18 -8.55
CA ARG A 131 57.17 6.07 -9.91
C ARG A 131 55.73 5.54 -9.89
N LEU A 132 55.46 4.51 -9.10
CA LEU A 132 54.13 3.94 -8.98
C LEU A 132 53.16 4.98 -8.38
N GLN A 133 53.56 5.69 -7.33
CA GLN A 133 52.78 6.76 -6.73
C GLN A 133 52.45 7.88 -7.71
N ALA A 134 53.39 8.27 -8.58
CA ALA A 134 53.17 9.31 -9.60
C ALA A 134 52.16 8.90 -10.68
N LEU A 135 51.96 7.60 -10.93
CA LEU A 135 50.97 7.09 -11.88
C LEU A 135 49.57 6.93 -11.25
N VAL A 136 49.47 6.97 -9.92
CA VAL A 136 48.17 6.90 -9.23
C VAL A 136 47.47 8.26 -9.34
N PRO A 137 46.19 8.31 -9.75
CA PRO A 137 45.43 9.55 -9.75
C PRO A 137 45.46 10.21 -8.36
N ALA A 138 45.78 11.50 -8.30
CA ALA A 138 45.69 12.25 -7.06
C ALA A 138 44.22 12.27 -6.60
N TYR A 139 43.91 11.57 -5.52
CA TYR A 139 42.60 11.67 -4.89
C TYR A 139 42.58 12.97 -4.08
N PRO A 140 41.74 13.95 -4.44
CA PRO A 140 41.62 15.15 -3.63
C PRO A 140 41.11 14.72 -2.26
N ASP A 141 41.87 15.04 -1.22
CA ASP A 141 41.41 14.85 0.13
C ASP A 141 40.14 15.70 0.31
N ARG A 142 39.01 15.03 0.54
CA ARG A 142 37.72 15.71 0.77
C ARG A 142 37.72 16.46 2.10
N GLY A 143 38.72 16.22 2.95
CA GLY A 143 38.86 16.86 4.25
C GLY A 143 39.06 18.38 4.20
N ASP A 144 39.51 18.94 3.07
CA ASP A 144 40.15 20.26 3.11
C ASP A 144 39.59 21.30 2.13
N ARG A 145 38.27 21.23 1.89
CA ARG A 145 37.54 22.31 1.20
C ARG A 145 36.73 23.17 2.19
N ARG A 146 37.16 23.26 3.43
CA ARG A 146 36.60 24.25 4.37
C ARG A 146 37.43 25.51 4.26
N ASP A 147 36.75 26.65 4.21
CA ASP A 147 37.43 27.92 4.32
C ASP A 147 38.18 27.98 5.66
N ARG A 148 39.50 28.16 5.58
CA ARG A 148 40.40 28.25 6.73
C ARG A 148 40.65 29.69 7.14
N LEU A 149 40.11 30.66 6.41
CA LEU A 149 40.23 32.07 6.74
C LEU A 149 39.47 32.38 8.03
N MET A 150 40.22 32.85 9.03
CA MET A 150 39.62 33.43 10.22
C MET A 150 38.98 34.79 9.87
N PRO A 151 37.95 35.25 10.59
CA PRO A 151 37.27 36.51 10.29
C PRO A 151 38.21 37.72 10.19
N LEU A 152 39.22 37.80 11.08
CA LEU A 152 40.26 38.84 11.07
C LEU A 152 41.15 38.79 9.83
N ASP A 153 41.55 37.59 9.41
CA ASP A 153 42.36 37.40 8.20
C ASP A 153 41.54 37.73 6.95
N ARG A 154 40.23 37.45 6.98
CA ARG A 154 39.30 37.79 5.90
C ARG A 154 39.13 39.30 5.77
N GLU A 155 38.85 40.01 6.86
CA GLU A 155 38.72 41.48 6.85
C GLU A 155 40.01 42.13 6.34
N ARG A 156 41.18 41.63 6.76
CA ARG A 156 42.46 42.12 6.25
C ARG A 156 42.62 41.90 4.74
N ILE A 157 42.18 40.76 4.23
CA ILE A 157 42.25 40.44 2.81
C ILE A 157 41.24 41.27 2.01
N GLU A 158 40.03 41.47 2.52
CA GLU A 158 39.01 42.33 1.91
C GLU A 158 39.51 43.77 1.80
N CYS A 159 40.16 44.28 2.84
CA CYS A 159 40.84 45.58 2.82
C CYS A 159 41.97 45.64 1.78
N LEU A 160 42.78 44.60 1.64
CA LEU A 160 43.89 44.56 0.67
C LEU A 160 43.42 44.40 -0.78
N LEU A 161 42.27 43.75 -0.99
CA LEU A 161 41.68 43.51 -2.30
C LEU A 161 40.67 44.59 -2.69
N GLU A 162 40.46 45.59 -1.84
CA GLU A 162 39.44 46.65 -2.00
C GLU A 162 38.03 46.06 -2.25
N ASP A 163 37.76 44.87 -1.70
CA ASP A 163 36.52 44.13 -1.89
C ASP A 163 35.52 44.46 -0.76
N GLU A 164 35.03 45.70 -0.74
CA GLU A 164 34.08 46.18 0.26
C GLU A 164 32.77 45.39 0.30
N LYS A 165 32.43 44.75 -0.83
CA LYS A 165 31.18 43.97 -0.99
C LYS A 165 31.39 42.48 -0.76
N GLY A 166 32.64 42.05 -0.52
CA GLY A 166 33.01 40.65 -0.31
C GLY A 166 32.61 39.74 -1.47
N LEU A 167 32.60 40.24 -2.71
CA LEU A 167 32.17 39.50 -3.90
C LEU A 167 33.20 38.44 -4.33
N LEU A 168 34.48 38.66 -4.00
CA LEU A 168 35.59 37.78 -4.31
C LEU A 168 35.89 36.82 -3.15
N THR A 169 35.69 37.26 -1.91
CA THR A 169 36.01 36.51 -0.68
C THR A 169 34.84 35.64 -0.19
N ASN A 170 33.59 36.06 -0.35
CA ASN A 170 32.43 35.26 0.07
C ASN A 170 32.02 34.26 -1.02
N ARG A 171 32.77 33.18 -1.17
CA ARG A 171 32.30 32.03 -1.96
C ARG A 171 31.31 31.24 -1.11
N ILE A 172 30.04 31.29 -1.51
CA ILE A 172 28.96 30.46 -0.95
C ILE A 172 29.39 28.99 -1.09
N HIS A 173 29.58 28.32 0.06
CA HIS A 173 29.85 26.89 0.15
C HIS A 173 28.57 26.09 0.40
#